data_AF-A0A5K0W6T1-F1
#
_entry.id   AF-A0A5K0W6T1-F1
#
_cell.length_a   1.000
_cell.length_b   1.000
_cell.length_c   1.000
_cell.angle_alpha   90.00
_cell.angle_beta   90.00
_cell.angle_gamma   90.00
#
_symmetry.space_group_name_H-M   'P 1'
#
loop_
_entity.id
_entity.type
_entity.pdbx_description
1 polymer ?
#
loop_
_entity_poly.entity_id
_entity_poly.type
_entity_poly.pdbx_seq_one_letter_code
_entity_poly.pdbx_strand_id
1 'polypeptide(L)' 'VDPVVYNMLHEDPGNVSYSAVGGLSDQIRELRESIELPLMNPELFIRVGIKPPK' A
#
# COMPACT_ATOMS: atom_id res chain seq x y z
N VAL A 1 -18.82 18.04 -4.59
CA VAL A 1 -18.53 16.67 -4.12
C VAL A 1 -19.13 16.54 -2.73
N ASP A 2 -19.89 15.49 -2.46
CA ASP A 2 -20.60 15.33 -1.17
C ASP A 2 -19.60 15.25 0.01
N PRO A 3 -19.77 16.05 1.07
CA PRO A 3 -18.86 16.05 2.23
C PRO A 3 -18.79 14.69 2.94
N VAL A 4 -19.88 13.93 2.91
CA VAL A 4 -19.95 12.57 3.48
C VAL A 4 -19.02 11.61 2.74
N VAL A 5 -18.93 11.75 1.41
CA VAL A 5 -18.04 10.94 0.57
C VAL A 5 -16.58 11.32 0.82
N TYR A 6 -16.28 12.62 0.99
CA TYR A 6 -14.93 13.09 1.28
C TYR A 6 -14.39 12.60 2.63
N ASN A 7 -15.25 12.55 3.65
CA ASN A 7 -14.87 12.01 4.97
C ASN A 7 -14.64 10.50 4.96
N MET A 8 -15.32 9.74 4.08
CA MET A 8 -15.09 8.30 3.95
C MET A 8 -13.75 7.97 3.27
N LEU A 9 -13.17 8.93 2.53
CA LEU A 9 -11.87 8.78 1.87
C LEU A 9 -10.68 9.10 2.80
N HIS A 10 -10.93 9.71 3.96
CA HIS A 10 -9.90 10.07 4.92
C HIS A 10 -10.01 9.17 6.15
N GLU A 11 -9.22 8.10 6.17
CA GLU A 11 -8.91 7.37 7.40
C GLU A 11 -7.69 8.01 8.07
N ASP A 12 -7.77 8.24 9.38
CA ASP A 12 -6.61 8.47 10.23
C ASP A 12 -6.18 7.11 10.80
N PRO A 13 -5.19 6.42 10.20
CA PRO A 13 -4.79 5.09 10.64
C PRO A 13 -4.14 5.09 12.04
N GLY A 14 -3.98 6.25 12.68
CA GLY A 14 -3.23 6.38 13.91
C GLY A 14 -1.75 6.01 13.72
N ASN A 15 -1.04 5.80 14.84
CA ASN A 15 0.37 5.42 14.82
C ASN A 15 0.57 3.92 15.04
N VAL A 16 -0.05 3.10 14.18
CA VAL A 16 0.08 1.63 14.23
C VAL A 16 1.29 1.19 13.42
N SER A 17 2.27 0.58 14.08
CA SER A 17 3.44 0.00 13.41
C SER A 17 3.20 -1.47 13.06
N TYR A 18 3.69 -1.91 11.90
CA TYR A 18 3.73 -3.32 11.52
C TYR A 18 4.47 -4.21 12.55
N SER A 19 5.34 -3.62 13.38
CA SER A 19 6.01 -4.33 14.47
C SER A 19 5.04 -4.83 15.57
N ALA A 20 3.83 -4.28 15.63
CA ALA A 20 2.78 -4.75 16.55
C ALA A 20 2.09 -6.03 16.06
N VAL A 21 2.27 -6.41 14.79
CA VAL A 21 1.66 -7.59 14.19
C VAL A 21 2.65 -8.77 14.30
N GLY A 22 2.45 -9.61 15.31
CA GLY A 22 3.28 -10.80 15.54
C GLY A 22 2.97 -11.94 14.56
N GLY A 23 3.99 -12.68 14.13
CA GLY A 23 3.84 -13.92 13.35
C GLY A 23 3.48 -13.76 11.87
N LEU A 24 3.32 -12.52 11.39
CA LEU A 24 2.96 -12.22 9.98
C LEU A 24 4.05 -11.42 9.25
N SER A 25 5.30 -11.51 9.69
CA SER A 25 6.40 -10.74 9.12
C SER A 25 6.62 -11.01 7.62
N ASP A 26 6.42 -12.26 7.18
CA ASP A 26 6.56 -12.63 5.77
C ASP A 26 5.43 -12.04 4.92
N GLN A 27 4.18 -12.12 5.38
CA GLN A 27 3.01 -11.57 4.69
C GLN A 27 3.07 -10.04 4.65
N ILE A 28 3.54 -9.40 5.72
CA ILE A 28 3.77 -7.95 5.75
C ILE A 28 4.85 -7.58 4.73
N ARG A 29 5.94 -8.35 4.62
CA ARG A 29 6.97 -8.11 3.62
C ARG A 29 6.40 -8.21 2.21
N GLU A 30 5.65 -9.26 1.89
CA GLU A 30 5.01 -9.43 0.58
C GLU A 30 4.04 -8.28 0.26
N LEU A 31 3.24 -7.85 1.25
CA LEU A 31 2.35 -6.72 1.11
C LEU A 31 3.12 -5.42 0.83
N ARG A 32 4.22 -5.18 1.56
CA ARG A 32 5.07 -4.00 1.34
C ARG A 32 5.72 -4.04 -0.03
N GLU A 33 6.21 -5.18 -0.49
CA GLU A 33 6.80 -5.29 -1.84
C GLU A 33 5.75 -5.03 -2.93
N SER A 34 4.54 -5.57 -2.77
CA SER A 34 3.48 -5.36 -3.77
C SER A 34 2.97 -3.93 -3.81
N ILE A 35 3.05 -3.16 -2.72
CA ILE A 35 2.59 -1.76 -2.66
C ILE A 35 3.73 -0.76 -2.88
N GLU A 36 4.86 -0.91 -2.17
CA GLU A 36 5.99 0.03 -2.22
C GLU A 36 6.76 -0.07 -3.53
N LEU A 37 6.95 -1.27 -4.11
CA LEU A 37 7.75 -1.43 -5.32
C LEU A 37 7.11 -0.71 -6.53
N PRO A 38 5.78 -0.79 -6.76
CA PRO A 38 5.10 0.05 -7.74
C PRO A 38 5.18 1.55 -7.49
N LEU A 39 5.09 1.97 -6.23
CA LEU A 39 5.07 3.38 -5.86
C LEU A 39 6.47 4.02 -5.95
N MET A 40 7.51 3.30 -5.53
CA MET A 40 8.89 3.78 -5.54
C MET A 40 9.54 3.65 -6.91
N ASN A 41 9.23 2.61 -7.68
CA ASN A 41 9.86 2.33 -8.97
C ASN A 41 8.83 2.05 -10.09
N PRO A 42 7.92 2.99 -10.39
CA PRO A 42 6.90 2.81 -11.43
C PRO A 42 7.50 2.57 -12.82
N GLU A 43 8.69 3.13 -13.09
CA GLU A 43 9.39 2.95 -14.36
C GLU A 43 9.71 1.49 -14.69
N LEU A 44 9.99 0.64 -13.68
CA LEU A 44 10.26 -0.78 -13.90
C LEU A 44 9.03 -1.48 -14.48
N PHE A 45 7.84 -1.15 -13.97
CA PHE A 45 6.58 -1.72 -14.47
C PHE A 45 6.25 -1.21 -15.87
N ILE A 46 6.52 0.07 -16.16
CA ILE A 46 6.31 0.65 -17.49
C ILE A 46 7.23 0.00 -18.52
N ARG A 47 8.50 -0.21 -18.19
CA ARG A 47 9.49 -0.84 -19.09
C ARG A 47 9.21 -2.32 -19.33
N VAL A 48 8.76 -3.04 -18.31
CA VAL A 48 8.40 -4.46 -18.40
C VAL A 48 7.00 -4.65 -19.04
N GLY A 49 6.18 -3.60 -19.09
CA GLY A 49 4.84 -3.63 -19.68
C GLY A 49 3.81 -4.37 -18.82
N ILE A 50 4.12 -4.62 -17.56
CA ILE A 50 3.23 -5.29 -16.59
C ILE A 50 2.49 -4.25 -15.76
N LYS A 51 1.22 -4.50 -15.48
CA LYS A 51 0.47 -3.65 -14.55
C LYS A 51 0.93 -3.96 -13.12
N PRO A 52 1.23 -2.95 -12.30
CA PRO A 52 1.52 -3.19 -10.90
C PRO A 52 0.33 -3.87 -10.22
N PRO A 53 0.59 -4.74 -9.22
CA PRO A 53 -0.48 -5.31 -8.40
C PRO A 53 -1.27 -4.17 -7.72
N LYS A 54 -2.60 -4.34 -7.66
CA LYS A 54 -3.54 -3.39 -7.02
C LYS A 54 -3.93 -3.89 -5.64
#